data_AF-A0A368FBY8-F1
#
_entry.id   AF-A0A368FBY8-F1
#
_cell.length_a   1.000
_cell.length_b   1.000
_cell.length_c   1.000
_cell.angle_alpha   90.00
_cell.angle_beta   90.00
_cell.angle_gamma   90.00
#
_symmetry.space_group_name_H-M   'P 1'
#
loop_
_entity.id
_entity.type
_entity.pdbx_description
1 polymer ?
#
loop_
_entity_poly.entity_id
_entity_poly.type
_entity_poly.pdbx_seq_one_letter_code
_entity_poly.pdbx_strand_id
1 'polypeptide(L)'
;MLLHMSSAAYGDLQQVCLNRFFASPYVVLSRSTVPCDEKGNTCESYIAASDVYRQLIIVFRGSRTTSQIIMQGLKYLEPVEFHGMGNINRYFADGVAALWPPIAQVLTDPMYAVSDMNLRTL
;
A
#
# COMPACT_ATOMS: atom_id res chain seq x y z
N MET A 1 10.30 1.52 -13.77
CA MET A 1 10.38 0.52 -12.68
C MET A 1 9.16 0.61 -11.75
N LEU A 2 8.98 1.68 -10.98
CA LEU A 2 7.86 1.79 -10.02
C LEU A 2 6.48 1.74 -10.66
N LEU A 3 6.32 2.27 -11.88
CA LEU A 3 5.04 2.19 -12.61
C LEU A 3 4.54 0.76 -12.82
N HIS A 4 5.42 -0.19 -13.16
CA HIS A 4 5.02 -1.59 -13.36
C HIS A 4 4.59 -2.24 -12.03
N MET A 5 5.27 -1.91 -10.93
CA MET A 5 4.87 -2.33 -9.58
C MET A 5 3.47 -1.80 -9.24
N SER A 6 3.26 -0.49 -9.39
CA SER A 6 1.94 0.12 -9.16
C SER A 6 0.84 -0.51 -10.03
N SER A 7 1.13 -0.83 -11.30
CA SER A 7 0.17 -1.49 -12.18
C SER A 7 -0.19 -2.91 -11.72
N ALA A 8 0.76 -3.65 -11.13
CA ALA A 8 0.53 -5.00 -10.63
C ALA A 8 -0.46 -5.05 -9.46
N ALA A 9 -0.60 -3.95 -8.70
CA ALA A 9 -1.56 -3.83 -7.60
C ALA A 9 -3.04 -3.88 -8.07
N TYR A 10 -3.30 -3.69 -9.37
CA TYR A 10 -4.66 -3.75 -9.93
C TYR A 10 -5.10 -5.14 -10.36
N GLY A 11 -4.18 -6.11 -10.42
CA GLY A 11 -4.44 -7.50 -10.76
C GLY A 11 -4.38 -8.44 -9.55
N ASP A 12 -4.77 -9.71 -9.76
CA ASP A 12 -4.81 -10.73 -8.70
C ASP A 12 -3.55 -11.62 -8.64
N LEU A 13 -2.66 -11.51 -9.62
CA LEU A 13 -1.48 -12.37 -9.79
C LEU A 13 -0.20 -11.53 -9.80
N GLN A 14 0.07 -10.83 -8.69
CA GLN A 14 1.16 -9.86 -8.58
C GLN A 14 2.51 -10.47 -8.96
N GLN A 15 2.86 -11.66 -8.44
CA GLN A 15 4.13 -12.32 -8.76
C GLN A 15 4.29 -12.58 -10.26
N VAL A 16 3.23 -13.01 -10.93
CA VAL A 16 3.24 -13.25 -12.39
C VAL A 16 3.45 -11.93 -13.14
N CYS A 17 2.81 -10.85 -12.71
CA CYS A 17 3.01 -9.52 -13.28
C CYS A 17 4.46 -9.06 -13.11
N LEU A 18 5.06 -9.22 -11.93
CA LEU A 18 6.44 -8.83 -11.67
C LEU A 18 7.43 -9.63 -12.52
N ASN A 19 7.25 -10.95 -12.63
CA ASN A 19 8.12 -11.83 -13.43
C ASN A 19 8.10 -11.49 -14.93
N ARG A 20 7.04 -10.84 -15.43
CA ARG A 20 6.96 -10.42 -16.85
C ARG A 20 7.79 -9.17 -17.15
N PHE A 21 7.90 -8.25 -16.17
CA PHE A 21 8.55 -6.95 -16.38
C PHE A 21 9.96 -6.89 -15.81
N PHE A 22 10.27 -7.72 -14.82
CA PHE A 22 11.57 -7.75 -14.16
C PHE A 22 12.20 -9.13 -14.37
N ALA A 23 13.53 -9.19 -14.45
CA ALA A 23 14.30 -10.44 -14.52
C ALA A 23 14.28 -11.22 -13.17
N SER A 24 13.11 -11.28 -12.53
CA SER A 24 12.80 -11.90 -11.23
C SER A 24 13.64 -11.49 -10.00
N PRO A 25 14.12 -10.24 -9.83
CA PRO A 25 14.74 -9.84 -8.57
C PRO A 25 13.71 -9.57 -7.46
N TYR A 26 12.41 -9.72 -7.71
CA TYR A 26 11.34 -9.35 -6.78
C TYR A 26 10.43 -10.53 -6.44
N VAL A 27 10.23 -10.77 -5.15
CA VAL A 27 9.31 -11.78 -4.59
C VAL A 27 8.20 -11.10 -3.81
N VAL A 28 6.94 -11.43 -4.11
CA VAL A 28 5.78 -10.94 -3.37
C VAL A 28 5.69 -11.67 -2.04
N LEU A 29 5.81 -10.91 -0.94
CA LEU A 29 5.77 -11.45 0.42
C LEU A 29 4.36 -11.53 0.98
N SER A 30 3.55 -10.50 0.70
CA SER A 30 2.21 -10.35 1.25
C SER A 30 1.32 -9.60 0.29
N ARG A 31 0.02 -9.91 0.34
CA ARG A 31 -1.07 -9.23 -0.34
C ARG A 31 -2.15 -8.97 0.71
N SER A 32 -2.70 -7.76 0.71
CA SER A 32 -3.78 -7.39 1.62
C SER A 32 -4.94 -6.79 0.84
N THR A 33 -6.15 -7.18 1.21
CA THR A 33 -7.40 -6.62 0.71
C THR A 33 -8.28 -6.40 1.93
N VAL A 34 -8.55 -5.15 2.26
CA VAL A 34 -9.29 -4.76 3.48
C VAL A 34 -10.41 -3.79 3.11
N PRO A 35 -11.56 -3.81 3.81
CA PRO A 35 -12.53 -2.73 3.71
C PRO A 35 -11.90 -1.44 4.27
N CYS A 36 -12.11 -0.31 3.59
CA CYS A 36 -11.52 0.97 4.01
C CYS A 36 -12.49 2.15 3.97
N ASP A 37 -13.77 1.94 3.66
CA ASP A 37 -14.81 2.93 3.89
C ASP A 37 -16.14 2.29 4.29
N GLU A 38 -17.05 3.12 4.81
CA GLU A 38 -18.40 2.71 5.26
C GLU A 38 -19.27 2.14 4.13
N LYS A 39 -18.89 2.35 2.87
CA LYS A 39 -19.60 1.85 1.69
C LYS A 39 -19.11 0.47 1.27
N GLY A 40 -18.13 -0.10 1.98
CA GLY A 40 -17.56 -1.41 1.69
C GLY A 40 -16.59 -1.41 0.53
N ASN A 41 -16.06 -0.24 0.12
CA ASN A 41 -14.96 -0.22 -0.85
C ASN A 41 -13.71 -0.83 -0.23
N THR A 42 -12.98 -1.58 -1.05
CA THR A 42 -11.75 -2.24 -0.62
C THR A 42 -10.53 -1.38 -0.93
N CYS A 43 -9.60 -1.37 0.01
CA CYS A 43 -8.24 -0.94 -0.20
C CYS A 43 -7.35 -2.17 -0.33
N GLU A 44 -6.36 -2.09 -1.21
CA GLU A 44 -5.49 -3.22 -1.51
C GLU A 44 -4.02 -2.79 -1.49
N SER A 45 -3.16 -3.67 -0.99
CA SER A 45 -1.71 -3.52 -1.06
C SER A 45 -1.02 -4.84 -1.31
N TYR A 46 0.23 -4.77 -1.74
CA TYR A 46 1.15 -5.89 -1.68
C TYR A 46 2.56 -5.41 -1.31
N ILE A 47 3.38 -6.33 -0.80
CA ILE A 47 4.79 -6.07 -0.50
C ILE A 47 5.65 -6.96 -1.38
N ALA A 48 6.61 -6.37 -2.08
CA ALA A 48 7.63 -7.11 -2.83
C ALA A 48 9.02 -6.85 -2.24
N ALA A 49 9.79 -7.92 -2.05
CA ALA A 49 11.16 -7.87 -1.57
C ALA A 49 12.14 -8.13 -2.71
N SER A 50 13.30 -7.49 -2.65
CA SER A 50 14.46 -7.82 -3.48
C SER A 50 15.72 -7.91 -2.64
N ASP A 51 16.27 -9.12 -2.56
CA ASP A 51 17.54 -9.34 -1.87
C ASP A 51 18.71 -8.73 -2.65
N VAL A 52 18.62 -8.74 -3.99
CA VAL A 52 19.62 -8.15 -4.89
C VAL A 52 19.78 -6.65 -4.64
N TYR A 53 18.65 -5.95 -4.53
CA TYR A 53 18.62 -4.50 -4.31
C TYR A 53 18.49 -4.11 -2.84
N ARG A 54 18.39 -5.08 -1.92
CA ARG A 54 18.18 -4.89 -0.48
C ARG A 54 17.05 -3.92 -0.15
N GLN A 55 15.87 -4.16 -0.74
CA GLN A 55 14.73 -3.27 -0.57
C GLN A 55 13.40 -4.02 -0.45
N LEU A 56 12.49 -3.41 0.31
CA LEU A 56 11.08 -3.74 0.35
C LEU A 56 10.32 -2.63 -0.37
N ILE A 57 9.43 -3.02 -1.27
CA ILE A 57 8.54 -2.11 -1.99
C ILE A 57 7.13 -2.41 -1.53
N ILE A 58 6.55 -1.46 -0.79
CA ILE A 58 5.15 -1.48 -0.39
C ILE A 58 4.37 -0.78 -1.49
N VAL A 59 3.39 -1.47 -2.06
CA VAL A 59 2.60 -0.96 -3.18
C VAL A 59 1.15 -0.88 -2.75
N PHE A 60 0.58 0.32 -2.85
CA PHE A 60 -0.83 0.59 -2.61
C PHE A 60 -1.57 0.61 -3.95
N ARG A 61 -2.72 -0.04 -4.02
CA ARG A 61 -3.61 0.06 -5.17
C ARG A 61 -4.42 1.37 -5.07
N GLY A 62 -4.42 2.16 -6.14
CA GLY A 62 -5.34 3.29 -6.26
C GLY A 62 -6.79 2.85 -6.48
N SER A 63 -7.68 3.83 -6.67
CA SER A 63 -9.10 3.56 -6.97
C SER A 63 -9.27 2.90 -8.34
N ARG A 64 -10.23 1.97 -8.47
CA ARG A 64 -10.59 1.32 -9.75
C ARG A 64 -11.54 2.14 -10.62
N THR A 65 -12.34 3.03 -10.01
CA THR A 65 -13.37 3.81 -10.70
C THR A 65 -13.13 5.30 -10.53
N THR A 66 -13.02 6.02 -11.67
CA THR A 66 -12.87 7.48 -11.71
C THR A 66 -14.09 8.20 -11.12
N SER A 67 -15.26 7.56 -11.11
CA SER A 67 -16.49 8.09 -10.51
C SER A 67 -16.42 8.21 -8.97
N GLN A 68 -15.54 7.44 -8.29
CA GLN A 68 -15.29 7.63 -6.86
C GLN A 68 -14.37 8.81 -6.56
N ILE A 69 -13.48 9.18 -7.48
CA ILE A 69 -12.54 10.30 -7.31
C ILE A 69 -13.27 11.66 -7.25
N ILE A 70 -14.37 11.82 -8.02
CA ILE A 70 -15.06 13.12 -8.17
C ILE A 70 -16.25 13.26 -7.20
N MET A 71 -17.05 12.21 -6.99
CA MET A 71 -18.24 12.30 -6.11
C MET A 71 -17.90 12.20 -4.61
N GLN A 72 -16.79 11.57 -4.24
CA GLN A 72 -16.28 11.61 -2.86
C GLN A 72 -15.36 12.82 -2.60
N GLY A 73 -14.74 13.36 -3.66
CA GLY A 73 -13.81 14.49 -3.59
C GLY A 73 -14.37 15.81 -3.05
N LEU A 74 -15.69 15.94 -2.83
CA LEU A 74 -16.30 17.11 -2.16
C LEU A 74 -16.75 16.82 -0.72
N LYS A 75 -17.03 15.55 -0.36
CA LYS A 75 -17.44 15.17 1.00
C LYS A 75 -16.26 14.82 1.91
N TYR A 76 -15.11 14.43 1.33
CA TYR A 76 -13.93 14.02 2.09
C TYR A 76 -12.79 15.04 2.09
N LEU A 77 -13.03 16.29 1.68
CA LEU A 77 -12.05 17.39 1.81
C LEU A 77 -11.77 17.78 3.27
N GLU A 78 -12.32 17.06 4.24
CA GLU A 78 -11.99 17.24 5.65
C GLU A 78 -10.51 16.92 5.87
N PRO A 79 -9.70 17.94 6.21
CA PRO A 79 -8.31 17.73 6.57
C PRO A 79 -8.24 17.04 7.94
N VAL A 80 -7.41 16.01 8.06
CA VAL A 80 -7.11 15.34 9.32
C VAL A 80 -5.61 15.40 9.60
N GLU A 81 -5.25 15.64 10.85
CA GLU A 81 -3.86 15.61 11.32
C GLU A 81 -3.29 14.19 11.10
N PHE A 82 -2.11 14.11 10.49
CA PHE A 82 -1.49 12.85 10.10
C PHE A 82 -0.13 12.69 10.77
N HIS A 83 -0.14 12.17 12.01
CA HIS A 83 1.06 11.73 12.75
C HIS A 83 2.16 12.78 12.88
N GLY A 84 1.79 14.05 13.07
CA GLY A 84 2.69 15.20 13.15
C GLY A 84 3.23 15.67 11.79
N MET A 85 2.78 15.10 10.67
CA MET A 85 3.27 15.42 9.31
C MET A 85 2.40 16.47 8.60
N GLY A 86 1.43 17.04 9.32
CA GLY A 86 0.47 18.00 8.79
C GLY A 86 -0.86 17.34 8.43
N ASN A 87 -1.72 18.10 7.76
CA ASN A 87 -3.07 17.66 7.46
C ASN A 87 -3.15 17.00 6.08
N ILE A 88 -3.83 15.84 5.99
CA ILE A 88 -4.13 15.16 4.73
C ILE A 88 -5.64 14.98 4.56
N ASN A 89 -6.07 14.62 3.35
CA ASN A 89 -7.46 14.25 3.11
C ASN A 89 -7.80 12.97 3.89
N ARG A 90 -8.93 12.98 4.61
CA ARG A 90 -9.42 11.84 5.41
C ARG A 90 -9.44 10.51 4.64
N TYR A 91 -9.79 10.54 3.35
CA TYR A 91 -9.76 9.35 2.49
C TYR A 91 -8.39 8.66 2.47
N PHE A 92 -7.31 9.44 2.41
CA PHE A 92 -5.96 8.88 2.43
C PHE A 92 -5.56 8.41 3.82
N ALA A 93 -5.97 9.11 4.88
CA ALA A 93 -5.71 8.70 6.25
C ALA A 93 -6.37 7.36 6.57
N ASP A 94 -7.65 7.20 6.25
CA ASP A 94 -8.41 5.97 6.48
C ASP A 94 -7.84 4.80 5.67
N GLY A 95 -7.45 5.04 4.41
CA GLY A 95 -6.81 4.04 3.56
C GLY A 95 -5.47 3.54 4.11
N VAL A 96 -4.63 4.46 4.61
CA VAL A 96 -3.36 4.09 5.28
C VAL A 96 -3.65 3.32 6.56
N ALA A 97 -4.52 3.83 7.44
CA ALA A 97 -4.86 3.20 8.71
C ALA A 97 -5.40 1.76 8.52
N ALA A 98 -6.20 1.52 7.48
CA ALA A 98 -6.73 0.20 7.19
C ALA A 98 -5.67 -0.78 6.68
N LEU A 99 -4.74 -0.32 5.84
CA LEU A 99 -3.71 -1.17 5.23
C LEU A 99 -2.44 -1.30 6.08
N TRP A 100 -2.22 -0.41 7.03
CA TRP A 100 -1.00 -0.40 7.83
C TRP A 100 -0.79 -1.64 8.70
N PRO A 101 -1.78 -2.21 9.40
CA PRO A 101 -1.57 -3.37 10.26
C PRO A 101 -0.94 -4.59 9.56
N PRO A 102 -1.42 -5.07 8.39
CA PRO A 102 -0.74 -6.17 7.70
C PRO A 102 0.62 -5.77 7.11
N ILE A 103 0.85 -4.49 6.79
CA ILE A 103 2.16 -4.00 6.36
C ILE A 103 3.16 -4.05 7.54
N ALA A 104 2.75 -3.53 8.70
CA ALA A 104 3.57 -3.51 9.90
C ALA A 104 4.00 -4.92 10.33
N GLN A 105 3.12 -5.92 10.20
CA GLN A 105 3.47 -7.32 10.47
C GLN A 105 4.68 -7.79 9.67
N VAL A 106 4.72 -7.50 8.36
CA VAL A 106 5.86 -7.86 7.49
C VAL A 106 7.11 -7.07 7.86
N LEU A 107 6.96 -5.78 8.18
CA LEU A 107 8.10 -4.92 8.55
C LEU A 107 8.71 -5.27 9.91
N THR A 108 7.96 -5.95 10.79
CA THR A 108 8.46 -6.44 12.08
C THR A 108 9.10 -7.84 12.01
N ASP A 109 9.01 -8.54 10.88
CA ASP A 109 9.66 -9.84 10.71
C ASP A 109 11.20 -9.64 10.78
N PRO A 110 11.93 -10.37 11.65
CA PRO A 110 13.38 -10.24 11.77
C PRO A 110 14.16 -10.41 10.46
N MET A 111 13.60 -11.13 9.48
CA MET A 111 14.18 -11.27 8.15
C MET A 111 14.21 -9.95 7.37
N TYR A 112 13.24 -9.07 7.64
CA TYR A 112 12.96 -7.83 6.90
C TYR A 112 13.04 -6.57 7.78
N ALA A 113 13.20 -6.75 9.09
CA ALA A 113 13.29 -5.68 10.06
C ALA A 113 14.54 -4.85 9.79
N VAL A 114 14.32 -3.65 9.25
CA VAL A 114 15.35 -2.63 9.16
C VAL A 114 15.66 -2.23 10.60
N SER A 115 16.92 -2.39 11.02
CA SER A 115 17.36 -2.17 12.41
C SER A 115 17.15 -0.72 12.93
N ASP A 116 16.67 0.20 12.09
CA ASP A 116 16.52 1.64 12.39
C ASP A 116 15.10 2.20 12.21
N MET A 117 14.08 1.41 11.85
CA MET A 117 12.72 1.95 11.67
C MET A 117 11.82 1.65 12.89
N ASN A 118 11.70 2.64 13.77
CA ASN A 118 10.77 2.66 14.91
C ASN A 118 9.32 2.86 14.41
N LEU A 119 8.79 1.87 13.68
CA LEU A 119 7.46 1.87 13.03
C LEU A 119 6.30 1.61 13.99
N ARG A 120 6.52 1.72 15.30
CA ARG A 120 5.53 1.38 16.34
C ARG A 120 4.37 2.38 16.45
N THR A 121 4.35 3.43 15.64
CA THR A 121 3.38 4.52 15.72
C THR A 121 3.09 5.09 14.32
N LEU A 122 2.41 4.30 13.49
CA LEU A 122 1.46 4.79 12.51
C LEU A 122 0.14 4.08 12.79
#